data_AF-A0A5K0VZN7-F1
#
_entry.id   AF-A0A5K0VZN7-F1
#
_cell.length_a   1.000
_cell.length_b   1.000
_cell.length_c   1.000
_cell.angle_alpha   90.00
_cell.angle_beta   90.00
_cell.angle_gamma   90.00
#
_symmetry.space_group_name_H-M   'P 1'
#
loop_
_entity.id
_entity.type
_entity.pdbx_description
1 polymer ?
#
loop_
_entity_poly.entity_id
_entity_poly.type
_entity_poly.pdbx_seq_one_letter_code
_entity_poly.pdbx_strand_id
1 'polypeptide(L)' 'SQKMASLDNFRGTKPPLDREGQETARLTTRWSPEQSEQKRAAVNAEIDRVNKLPAHSSYATHRMRVLNKILQLMSIQ' A
#
# COMPACT_ATOMS: atom_id res chain seq x y z
N SER A 1 -14.78 -29.06 -14.57
CA SER A 1 -14.16 -27.75 -14.85
C SER A 1 -14.09 -26.91 -13.60
N GLN A 2 -12.96 -26.26 -13.43
CA GLN A 2 -12.44 -25.59 -12.25
C GLN A 2 -12.74 -24.08 -12.32
N LYS A 3 -12.83 -23.42 -11.15
CA LYS A 3 -12.75 -21.95 -10.91
C LYS A 3 -13.99 -21.12 -11.31
N MET A 4 -14.49 -20.17 -10.53
CA MET A 4 -13.88 -19.33 -9.50
C MET A 4 -14.86 -19.06 -8.35
N ALA A 5 -14.39 -19.18 -7.11
CA ALA A 5 -15.08 -18.64 -5.95
C ALA A 5 -15.15 -17.12 -6.10
N SER A 6 -16.38 -16.61 -6.00
CA SER A 6 -16.75 -15.21 -5.96
C SER A 6 -15.96 -14.49 -4.87
N LEU A 7 -15.43 -13.31 -5.21
CA LEU A 7 -14.70 -12.43 -4.30
C LEU A 7 -15.47 -12.22 -2.99
N ASP A 8 -14.90 -12.72 -1.91
CA ASP A 8 -15.38 -12.50 -0.55
C ASP A 8 -15.17 -11.05 -0.13
N ASN A 9 -16.31 -10.39 0.11
CA ASN A 9 -16.59 -9.62 1.31
C ASN A 9 -15.55 -8.58 1.77
N PHE A 10 -15.50 -7.44 1.07
CA PHE A 10 -15.14 -6.17 1.69
C PHE A 10 -16.31 -5.65 2.56
N ARG A 11 -16.77 -6.47 3.51
CA ARG A 11 -17.76 -6.06 4.51
C ARG A 11 -16.98 -5.50 5.69
N GLY A 12 -16.97 -4.18 5.79
CA GLY A 12 -16.53 -3.49 7.01
C GLY A 12 -17.33 -4.00 8.19
N THR A 13 -16.75 -4.92 8.94
CA THR A 13 -17.22 -5.32 10.26
C THR A 13 -16.89 -4.18 11.22
N LYS A 14 -17.85 -3.28 11.43
CA LYS A 14 -17.86 -2.45 12.64
C LYS A 14 -18.19 -3.39 13.81
N PRO A 15 -17.32 -3.55 14.81
CA PRO A 15 -17.70 -4.24 16.03
C PRO A 15 -18.76 -3.41 16.79
N PRO A 16 -19.64 -4.05 17.57
CA PRO A 16 -20.64 -3.35 18.37
C PRO A 16 -19.96 -2.44 19.40
N LEU A 17 -20.48 -1.22 19.55
CA LEU A 17 -20.11 -0.33 20.64
C LEU A 17 -20.82 -0.79 21.91
N ASP A 18 -20.11 -1.47 22.77
CA ASP A 18 -20.45 -1.56 24.18
C ASP A 18 -19.20 -1.35 25.06
N ARG A 19 -19.20 -0.15 25.66
CA ARG A 19 -18.92 0.12 27.07
C ARG A 19 -17.49 -0.09 27.59
N GLU A 20 -16.84 1.06 27.78
CA GLU A 20 -15.91 1.39 28.88
C GLU A 20 -14.59 0.61 28.95
N GLY A 21 -13.50 1.23 28.49
CA GLY A 21 -12.17 0.87 28.96
C GLY A 21 -11.06 1.12 27.94
N GLN A 22 -10.25 2.15 28.21
CA GLN A 22 -8.86 2.30 27.74
C GLN A 22 -8.67 2.91 26.35
N GLU A 23 -8.63 4.24 26.36
CA GLU A 23 -7.53 5.06 25.83
C GLU A 23 -6.37 4.28 25.18
N THR A 24 -5.98 4.70 23.96
CA THR A 24 -4.75 4.39 23.20
C THR A 24 -4.89 3.77 21.80
N ALA A 25 -6.01 3.95 21.10
CA ALA A 25 -5.99 3.87 19.63
C ALA A 25 -5.45 5.19 19.01
N ARG A 26 -4.22 5.57 19.39
CA ARG A 26 -3.46 6.55 18.59
C ARG A 26 -3.19 5.85 17.26
N LEU A 27 -3.95 6.19 16.23
CA LEU A 27 -3.81 5.73 14.84
C LEU A 27 -2.49 6.20 14.19
N THR A 28 -1.39 6.19 14.94
CA THR A 28 -0.05 6.31 14.36
C THR A 28 0.25 4.95 13.78
N THR A 29 0.05 4.84 12.47
CA THR A 29 0.50 3.69 11.69
C THR A 29 2.02 3.77 11.59
N ARG A 30 2.71 3.64 12.73
CA ARG A 30 4.16 3.56 12.82
C ARG A 30 4.53 2.20 12.25
N TRP A 31 4.96 2.17 11.00
CA TRP A 31 5.43 0.93 10.38
C TRP A 31 6.64 0.42 11.17
N SER A 32 6.72 -0.90 11.34
CA SER A 32 7.97 -1.48 11.83
C SER A 32 9.08 -1.24 10.79
N PRO A 33 10.36 -1.26 11.19
CA PRO A 33 11.48 -1.17 10.25
C PRO A 33 11.40 -2.21 9.13
N GLU A 34 11.03 -3.45 9.47
CA GLU A 34 10.84 -4.54 8.52
C GLU A 34 9.71 -4.25 7.52
N GLN A 35 8.55 -3.77 7.98
CA GLN A 35 7.45 -3.37 7.10
C GLN A 35 7.83 -2.19 6.20
N SER A 36 8.67 -1.28 6.69
CA SER A 36 9.16 -0.15 5.90
C SER A 36 10.10 -0.62 4.79
N GLU A 37 10.98 -1.56 5.09
CA GLU A 37 11.88 -2.18 4.11
C GLU A 37 11.11 -2.99 3.06
N GLN A 38 10.17 -3.83 3.47
CA GLN A 38 9.30 -4.59 2.57
C GLN A 38 8.51 -3.66 1.63
N LYS A 39 8.01 -2.53 2.14
CA LYS A 39 7.33 -1.52 1.32
C LYS A 39 8.27 -0.84 0.33
N ARG A 40 9.51 -0.53 0.72
CA ARG A 40 10.52 0.03 -0.22
C ARG A 40 10.85 -0.98 -1.32
N ALA A 41 11.02 -2.26 -0.97
CA ALA A 41 11.26 -3.32 -1.93
C ALA A 41 10.10 -3.46 -2.93
N ALA A 42 8.86 -3.39 -2.47
CA ALA A 42 7.68 -3.42 -3.34
C ALA A 42 7.61 -2.22 -4.31
N VAL A 43 7.97 -1.02 -3.86
CA VAL A 43 8.05 0.17 -4.72
C VAL A 43 9.16 0.04 -5.77
N ASN A 44 10.32 -0.47 -5.39
CA ASN A 44 11.44 -0.69 -6.32
C ASN A 44 11.09 -1.75 -7.39
N ALA A 45 10.48 -2.85 -6.99
CA ALA A 45 9.99 -3.86 -7.94
C ALA A 45 9.00 -3.25 -8.95
N GLU A 46 8.16 -2.31 -8.51
CA GLU A 46 7.24 -1.61 -9.40
C GLU A 46 7.96 -0.67 -10.38
N ILE A 47 8.98 0.05 -9.93
CA ILE A 47 9.83 0.89 -10.78
C ILE A 47 10.44 0.04 -11.90
N ASP A 48 10.98 -1.14 -11.57
CA ASP A 48 11.55 -2.06 -12.55
C ASP A 48 10.51 -2.55 -13.57
N ARG A 49 9.27 -2.78 -13.14
CA ARG A 49 8.17 -3.12 -14.07
C ARG A 49 7.84 -1.97 -14.99
N VAL A 50 7.77 -0.75 -14.46
CA VAL A 50 7.43 0.45 -15.25
C VAL A 50 8.55 0.81 -16.24
N ASN A 51 9.81 0.60 -15.88
CA ASN A 51 10.96 0.83 -16.76
C ASN A 51 10.98 -0.08 -18.00
N LYS A 52 10.27 -1.22 -17.95
CA LYS A 52 10.11 -2.12 -19.11
C LYS A 52 9.01 -1.66 -20.07
N LEU A 53 8.23 -0.64 -19.70
CA LEU A 53 7.17 -0.09 -20.55
C LEU A 53 7.72 0.98 -21.49
N PRO A 54 7.05 1.23 -22.63
CA PRO A 54 7.41 2.35 -23.50
C PRO A 54 7.39 3.68 -22.74
N ALA A 55 8.50 4.42 -22.80
CA ALA A 55 8.72 5.65 -22.03
C ALA A 55 7.67 6.75 -22.30
N HIS A 56 7.09 6.76 -23.51
CA HIS A 56 6.07 7.74 -23.92
C HIS A 56 4.63 7.34 -23.57
N SER A 57 4.42 6.21 -22.88
CA SER A 57 3.07 5.88 -22.42
C SER A 57 2.66 6.78 -21.26
N SER A 58 1.45 7.35 -21.34
CA SER A 58 0.86 8.19 -20.29
C SER A 58 0.89 7.47 -18.93
N TYR A 59 0.58 6.16 -18.93
CA TYR A 59 0.66 5.32 -17.74
C TYR A 59 2.08 5.26 -17.14
N ALA A 60 3.12 4.93 -17.92
CA ALA A 60 4.48 4.82 -17.39
C ALA A 60 4.97 6.14 -16.80
N THR A 61 4.71 7.25 -17.51
CA THR A 61 5.07 8.60 -17.05
C THR A 61 4.36 8.96 -15.74
N HIS A 62 3.04 8.76 -15.67
CA HIS A 62 2.26 9.05 -14.46
C HIS A 62 2.71 8.17 -13.29
N ARG A 63 2.86 6.87 -13.54
CA ARG A 63 3.22 5.88 -12.52
C ARG A 63 4.60 6.17 -11.93
N MET A 64 5.59 6.47 -12.77
CA MET A 64 6.95 6.81 -12.30
C MET A 64 6.95 8.03 -11.37
N ARG A 65 6.16 9.07 -11.68
CA ARG A 65 6.03 10.26 -10.81
C ARG A 65 5.46 9.90 -9.44
N VAL A 66 4.43 9.07 -9.42
CA VAL A 66 3.79 8.62 -8.17
C VAL A 66 4.76 7.80 -7.32
N LEU A 67 5.48 6.85 -7.93
CA LEU A 67 6.46 6.00 -7.22
C LEU A 67 7.60 6.83 -6.62
N ASN A 68 8.14 7.79 -7.39
CA ASN A 68 9.15 8.71 -6.90
C ASN A 68 8.63 9.54 -5.71
N LYS A 69 7.37 9.99 -5.78
CA LYS A 69 6.76 10.71 -4.66
C LYS A 69 6.63 9.84 -3.41
N ILE A 70 6.24 8.57 -3.57
CA ILE A 70 6.16 7.61 -2.47
C ILE A 70 7.54 7.41 -1.83
N LEU A 71 8.59 7.19 -2.62
CA LEU A 71 9.96 7.02 -2.11
C LEU A 71 10.44 8.24 -1.30
N GLN A 72 10.16 9.46 -1.79
CA GLN A 72 10.48 10.69 -1.06
C GLN A 72 9.78 10.73 0.29
N LEU A 73 8.48 10.42 0.34
CA LEU A 73 7.70 10.42 1.58
C LEU A 73 8.23 9.37 2.57
N MET A 74 8.68 8.21 2.09
CA MET A 74 9.29 7.18 2.93
C MET A 74 10.66 7.56 3.50
N SER A 75 11.34 8.54 2.89
CA SER A 75 12.65 9.04 3.31
C SER A 75 12.56 10.17 4.34
N ILE A 76 11.39 10.78 4.54
CA ILE A 76 11.17 11.89 5.49
C ILE A 76 10.82 11.31 6.88
N GLN A 77 11.54 10.28 7.33
CA GLN A 77 11.34 9.70 8.67
C GLN A 77 11.95 10.56 9.78
#